data_AF-A0AAJ6NU68-F1
#
_entry.id   AF-A0AAJ6NU68-F1
#
_cell.length_a   1.000
_cell.length_b   1.000
_cell.length_c   1.000
_cell.angle_alpha   90.00
_cell.angle_beta   90.00
_cell.angle_gamma   90.00
#
_symmetry.space_group_name_H-M   'P 1'
#
loop_
_entity.id
_entity.type
_entity.pdbx_description
1 polymer ?
#
loop_
_entity_poly.entity_id
_entity_poly.type
_entity_poly.pdbx_seq_one_letter_code
_entity_poly.pdbx_strand_id
1 'polypeptide(L)'
;MTKTQAQIPTQPKIYTFNQFIEWLPENPSARYELHNGNIIEMSQPTGEHEEIKGFLARKVSVEFDRLNLPYFIPNQAIVKPPEKESGYFPDVLLLNRPNLSHEKRWKTEATVSQGASIPLVIEVVSTNWRDDYHFKFADFEQMGIPECWIADYAALGGKKFIADPKQPTISVCQLVGDEYQVTNFVDHDLIISPIFPNLKLTAQQVFDSVL
;
A
#
# COMPACT_ATOMS: atom_id res chain seq x y z
N MET A 1 25.98 17.30 -3.41
CA MET A 1 26.59 17.04 -2.09
C MET A 1 26.18 15.62 -1.74
N THR A 2 27.14 14.70 -1.65
CA THR A 2 26.87 13.28 -1.41
C THR A 2 26.32 13.12 0.01
N LYS A 3 25.03 12.80 0.17
CA LYS A 3 24.51 12.44 1.49
C LYS A 3 25.21 11.14 1.93
N THR A 4 26.01 11.23 3.00
CA THR A 4 26.67 10.10 3.66
C THR A 4 25.65 9.03 4.05
N GLN A 5 26.04 7.74 4.08
CA GLN A 5 25.20 6.66 4.64
C GLN A 5 24.64 7.10 6.00
N ALA A 6 23.35 7.40 6.05
CA ALA A 6 22.68 7.79 7.27
C ALA A 6 22.58 6.55 8.16
N GLN A 7 23.28 6.54 9.30
CA GLN A 7 23.07 5.51 10.31
C GLN A 7 21.64 5.61 10.83
N ILE A 8 20.97 4.46 10.96
CA ILE A 8 19.66 4.38 11.60
C ILE A 8 19.82 4.94 13.02
N PRO A 9 19.05 5.97 13.40
CA PRO A 9 19.18 6.60 14.69
C PRO A 9 19.01 5.58 15.82
N THR A 10 20.00 5.47 16.71
CA THR A 10 20.03 4.49 17.81
C THR A 10 19.33 4.96 19.09
N GLN A 11 18.76 6.18 19.10
CA GLN A 11 17.96 6.70 20.22
C GLN A 11 16.49 6.85 19.81
N PRO A 12 15.53 6.59 20.74
CA PRO A 12 14.11 6.84 20.51
C PRO A 12 13.88 8.35 20.38
N LYS A 13 13.98 8.83 19.14
CA LYS A 13 13.64 10.19 18.74
C LYS A 13 12.38 10.09 17.89
N ILE A 14 11.36 10.86 18.26
CA ILE A 14 10.15 11.02 17.45
C ILE A 14 10.52 12.00 16.33
N TYR A 15 10.50 11.51 15.09
CA TYR A 15 10.75 12.30 13.89
C TYR A 15 9.45 12.92 13.38
N THR A 16 9.53 14.17 12.97
CA THR A 16 8.50 14.74 12.08
C THR A 16 8.69 14.16 10.67
N PHE A 17 7.63 14.20 9.86
CA PHE A 17 7.67 13.77 8.46
C PHE A 17 8.73 14.52 7.65
N ASN A 18 8.87 15.83 7.86
CA ASN A 18 9.91 16.61 7.16
C ASN A 18 11.32 16.14 7.55
N GLN A 19 11.56 15.84 8.83
CA GLN A 19 12.85 15.29 9.26
C GLN A 19 13.09 13.90 8.66
N PHE A 20 12.05 13.08 8.51
CA PHE A 20 12.14 11.79 7.84
C PHE A 20 12.53 11.95 6.35
N ILE A 21 11.90 12.85 5.61
CA ILE A 21 12.28 13.15 4.22
C ILE A 21 13.73 13.63 4.13
N GLU A 22 14.15 14.56 5.00
CA GLU A 22 15.52 15.06 4.99
C GLU A 22 16.54 13.94 5.25
N TRP A 23 16.18 13.02 6.14
CA TRP A 23 16.97 11.85 6.53
C TRP A 23 17.01 10.75 5.48
N LEU A 24 15.96 10.56 4.66
CA LEU A 24 15.88 9.48 3.68
C LEU A 24 17.16 9.39 2.82
N PRO A 25 17.85 8.23 2.78
CA PRO A 25 19.05 8.09 1.98
C PRO A 25 18.75 8.19 0.48
N GLU A 26 19.64 8.81 -0.29
CA GLU A 26 19.46 8.98 -1.75
C GLU A 26 19.51 7.66 -2.52
N ASN A 27 20.36 6.72 -2.08
CA ASN A 27 20.48 5.38 -2.63
C ASN A 27 20.42 4.37 -1.48
N PRO A 28 19.24 4.13 -0.91
CA PRO A 28 19.13 3.34 0.28
C PRO A 28 19.27 1.86 -0.08
N SER A 29 20.04 1.11 0.71
CA SER A 29 20.15 -0.35 0.58
C SER A 29 18.91 -1.11 1.08
N ALA A 30 18.01 -0.39 1.75
CA ALA A 30 16.76 -0.91 2.32
C ALA A 30 15.64 0.12 2.11
N ARG A 31 14.38 -0.30 2.24
CA ARG A 31 13.25 0.64 2.27
C ARG A 31 12.99 1.08 3.70
N TYR A 32 12.55 2.32 3.88
CA TYR A 32 12.21 2.87 5.19
C TYR A 32 10.83 3.47 5.17
N GLU A 33 10.07 3.27 6.22
CA GLU A 33 8.78 3.93 6.46
C GLU A 33 8.83 4.75 7.76
N LEU A 34 7.91 5.69 7.90
CA LEU A 34 7.71 6.45 9.13
C LEU A 34 6.40 6.02 9.78
N HIS A 35 6.45 5.53 11.01
CA HIS A 35 5.29 5.03 11.75
C HIS A 35 5.16 5.83 13.05
N ASN A 36 4.25 6.81 13.09
CA ASN A 36 4.03 7.69 14.25
C ASN A 36 5.34 8.31 14.78
N GLY A 37 6.17 8.78 13.87
CA GLY A 37 7.47 9.39 14.12
C GLY A 37 8.62 8.41 14.35
N ASN A 38 8.39 7.09 14.30
CA ASN A 38 9.45 6.09 14.34
C ASN A 38 9.87 5.71 12.93
N ILE A 39 11.16 5.80 12.63
CA ILE A 39 11.70 5.34 11.35
C ILE A 39 11.87 3.83 11.44
N ILE A 40 11.17 3.10 10.57
CA ILE A 40 11.17 1.64 10.50
C ILE A 40 11.87 1.21 9.23
N GLU A 41 12.91 0.38 9.36
CA GLU A 41 13.51 -0.32 8.21
C GLU A 41 12.60 -1.48 7.81
N MET A 42 12.17 -1.48 6.54
CA MET A 42 11.39 -2.57 5.98
C MET A 42 12.32 -3.71 5.62
N SER A 43 11.93 -4.94 5.98
CA SER A 43 12.68 -6.13 5.60
C SER A 43 12.72 -6.28 4.07
N GLN A 44 13.81 -6.86 3.55
CA GLN A 44 13.90 -7.24 2.14
C GLN A 44 12.73 -8.20 1.82
N PRO A 45 11.86 -7.87 0.84
CA PRO A 45 10.77 -8.77 0.47
C PRO A 45 11.30 -10.08 -0.11
N THR A 46 10.50 -11.14 0.04
CA THR A 46 10.76 -12.43 -0.62
C THR A 46 10.51 -12.33 -2.13
N GLY A 47 11.01 -13.28 -2.91
CA GLY A 47 10.71 -13.36 -4.34
C GLY A 47 9.21 -13.48 -4.61
N GLU A 48 8.53 -14.36 -3.86
CA GLU A 48 7.08 -14.55 -3.94
C GLU A 48 6.30 -13.25 -3.69
N HIS A 49 6.70 -12.45 -2.70
CA HIS A 49 6.07 -11.16 -2.42
C HIS A 49 6.17 -10.20 -3.62
N GLU A 50 7.37 -10.09 -4.23
CA GLU A 50 7.57 -9.26 -5.41
C GLU A 50 6.84 -9.80 -6.66
N GLU A 51 6.71 -11.11 -6.80
CA GLU A 51 5.94 -11.74 -7.87
C GLU A 51 4.43 -11.43 -7.75
N ILE A 52 3.84 -11.55 -6.56
CA ILE A 52 2.44 -11.16 -6.28
C ILE A 52 2.24 -9.67 -6.56
N LYS A 53 3.11 -8.82 -6.00
CA LYS A 53 3.06 -7.37 -6.21
C LYS A 53 3.13 -7.00 -7.69
N GLY A 54 4.09 -7.57 -8.43
CA GLY A 54 4.24 -7.33 -9.86
C GLY A 54 3.04 -7.83 -10.67
N PHE A 55 2.48 -8.98 -10.29
CA PHE A 55 1.28 -9.52 -10.92
C PHE A 55 0.07 -8.60 -10.72
N LEU A 56 -0.19 -8.16 -9.49
CA LEU A 56 -1.29 -7.25 -9.16
C LEU A 56 -1.12 -5.89 -9.84
N ALA A 57 0.09 -5.30 -9.79
CA ALA A 57 0.39 -4.06 -10.49
C ALA A 57 0.11 -4.16 -12.00
N ARG A 58 0.48 -5.28 -12.64
CA ARG A 58 0.18 -5.54 -14.05
C ARG A 58 -1.32 -5.63 -14.31
N LYS A 59 -2.07 -6.37 -13.48
CA LYS A 59 -3.52 -6.53 -13.66
C LYS A 59 -4.26 -5.19 -13.50
N VAL A 60 -3.91 -4.42 -12.47
CA VAL A 60 -4.44 -3.06 -12.25
C VAL A 60 -4.10 -2.14 -13.43
N SER A 61 -2.86 -2.22 -13.95
CA SER A 61 -2.43 -1.43 -15.12
C SER A 61 -3.28 -1.69 -16.35
N VAL A 62 -3.50 -2.97 -16.67
CA VAL A 62 -4.36 -3.36 -17.79
C VAL A 62 -5.78 -2.80 -17.64
N GLU A 63 -6.34 -2.81 -16.42
CA GLU A 63 -7.71 -2.32 -16.21
C GLU A 63 -7.84 -0.80 -16.31
N PHE A 64 -6.93 -0.02 -15.70
CA PHE A 64 -7.04 1.44 -15.82
C PHE A 64 -6.74 1.93 -17.24
N ASP A 65 -5.85 1.24 -17.98
CA ASP A 65 -5.58 1.51 -19.39
C ASP A 65 -6.81 1.19 -20.25
N ARG A 66 -7.42 0.01 -20.04
CA ARG A 66 -8.63 -0.42 -20.78
C ARG A 66 -9.79 0.53 -20.56
N LEU A 67 -9.92 1.09 -19.35
CA LEU A 67 -10.95 2.06 -19.00
C LEU A 67 -10.59 3.51 -19.37
N ASN A 68 -9.40 3.75 -19.92
CA ASN A 68 -8.87 5.08 -20.22
C ASN A 68 -8.93 6.04 -19.02
N LEU A 69 -8.67 5.49 -17.83
CA LEU A 69 -8.61 6.28 -16.59
C LEU A 69 -7.24 6.97 -16.53
N PRO A 70 -7.18 8.24 -16.08
CA PRO A 70 -5.94 9.00 -16.06
C PRO A 70 -5.09 8.64 -14.83
N TYR A 71 -4.93 7.35 -14.58
CA TYR A 71 -4.23 6.81 -13.43
C TYR A 71 -2.82 6.35 -13.82
N PHE A 72 -1.95 6.21 -12.82
CA PHE A 72 -0.63 5.61 -12.99
C PHE A 72 -0.12 5.07 -11.66
N ILE A 73 0.91 4.21 -11.72
CA ILE A 73 1.54 3.60 -10.55
C ILE A 73 2.95 4.19 -10.40
N PRO A 74 3.22 5.04 -9.39
CA PRO A 74 4.58 5.45 -9.05
C PRO A 74 5.34 4.32 -8.34
N ASN A 75 6.67 4.33 -8.47
CA ASN A 75 7.54 3.36 -7.78
C ASN A 75 8.05 3.85 -6.40
N GLN A 76 8.10 5.18 -6.19
CA GLN A 76 8.75 5.78 -5.02
C GLN A 76 7.92 6.90 -4.39
N ALA A 77 6.60 6.88 -4.60
CA ALA A 77 5.74 7.86 -3.95
C ALA A 77 5.42 7.46 -2.52
N ILE A 78 5.38 8.44 -1.62
CA ILE A 78 5.06 8.27 -0.21
C ILE A 78 3.59 8.64 0.02
N VAL A 79 2.86 7.77 0.72
CA VAL A 79 1.54 8.11 1.26
C VAL A 79 1.73 8.69 2.65
N LYS A 80 1.39 9.96 2.84
CA LYS A 80 1.48 10.66 4.13
C LYS A 80 0.08 10.96 4.65
N PRO A 81 -0.41 10.27 5.69
CA PRO A 81 -1.62 10.67 6.38
C PRO A 81 -1.51 12.13 6.88
N PRO A 82 -2.49 13.00 6.62
CA PRO A 82 -2.39 14.44 6.91
C PRO A 82 -2.05 14.74 8.37
N GLU A 83 -2.76 14.09 9.29
CA GLU A 83 -2.74 14.37 10.74
C GLU A 83 -1.74 13.50 11.53
N LYS A 84 -0.86 12.75 10.85
CA LYS A 84 0.13 11.89 11.50
C LYS A 84 1.53 12.16 10.99
N GLU A 85 2.48 11.93 11.88
CA GLU A 85 3.90 11.81 11.55
C GLU A 85 4.16 10.40 11.02
N SER A 86 3.47 10.04 9.94
CA SER A 86 3.60 8.75 9.26
C SER A 86 3.86 8.96 7.76
N GLY A 87 4.48 7.97 7.15
CA GLY A 87 4.86 7.96 5.74
C GLY A 87 5.07 6.53 5.27
N TYR A 88 4.17 6.07 4.40
CA TYR A 88 4.14 4.69 3.92
C TYR A 88 4.58 4.60 2.47
N PHE A 89 5.19 3.48 2.12
CA PHE A 89 5.45 3.08 0.74
C PHE A 89 4.58 1.84 0.47
N PRO A 90 3.36 1.99 -0.04
CA PRO A 90 2.54 0.82 -0.33
C PRO A 90 3.14 -0.05 -1.43
N ASP A 91 2.83 -1.34 -1.43
CA ASP A 91 3.36 -2.27 -2.45
C ASP A 91 2.84 -1.97 -3.86
N VAL A 92 1.55 -1.64 -4.00
CA VAL A 92 1.01 -1.04 -5.22
C VAL A 92 0.19 0.19 -4.84
N LEU A 93 0.61 1.35 -5.34
CA LEU A 93 -0.09 2.62 -5.17
C LEU A 93 -0.62 3.06 -6.53
N LEU A 94 -1.94 3.25 -6.65
CA LEU A 94 -2.55 3.83 -7.84
C LEU A 94 -2.85 5.30 -7.57
N LEU A 95 -2.41 6.20 -8.44
CA LEU A 95 -2.62 7.64 -8.29
C LEU A 95 -3.50 8.24 -9.40
N ASN A 96 -4.40 9.13 -9.00
CA ASN A 96 -5.26 9.92 -9.89
C ASN A 96 -4.52 11.18 -10.37
N ARG A 97 -3.97 11.14 -11.59
CA ARG A 97 -3.09 12.20 -12.11
C ARG A 97 -3.72 13.60 -12.10
N PRO A 98 -4.97 13.81 -12.54
CA PRO A 98 -5.66 15.10 -12.42
C PRO A 98 -5.67 15.69 -11.01
N ASN A 99 -5.81 14.86 -9.98
CA ASN A 99 -5.93 15.33 -8.59
C ASN A 99 -4.59 15.77 -7.98
N LEU A 100 -3.46 15.37 -8.57
CA LEU A 100 -2.12 15.68 -8.05
C LEU A 100 -1.78 17.17 -8.04
N SER A 101 -2.53 18.00 -8.76
CA SER A 101 -2.41 19.45 -8.68
C SER A 101 -2.81 20.03 -7.31
N HIS A 102 -3.59 19.29 -6.52
CA HIS A 102 -3.98 19.66 -5.15
C HIS A 102 -2.99 19.17 -4.10
N GLU A 103 -2.03 18.31 -4.48
CA GLU A 103 -1.02 17.77 -3.57
C GLU A 103 0.15 18.75 -3.42
N LYS A 104 0.24 19.39 -2.24
CA LYS A 104 1.23 20.44 -1.96
C LYS A 104 2.67 19.99 -2.18
N ARG A 105 2.96 18.72 -1.91
CA ARG A 105 4.34 18.18 -1.92
C ARG A 105 4.70 17.53 -3.25
N TRP A 106 3.72 17.11 -4.06
CA TRP A 106 3.92 16.26 -5.24
C TRP A 106 5.04 16.71 -6.20
N LYS A 107 5.13 18.01 -6.49
CA LYS A 107 6.13 18.54 -7.43
C LYS A 107 7.56 18.54 -6.90
N THR A 108 7.74 18.64 -5.59
CA THR A 108 9.07 18.72 -4.95
C THR A 108 9.50 17.37 -4.42
N GLU A 109 8.55 16.60 -3.90
CA GLU A 109 8.75 15.33 -3.22
C GLU A 109 7.52 14.48 -3.54
N ALA A 110 7.70 13.35 -4.23
CA ALA A 110 6.59 12.49 -4.68
C ALA A 110 5.81 11.95 -3.47
N THR A 111 4.88 12.74 -2.96
CA THR A 111 4.17 12.52 -1.70
C THR A 111 2.74 12.98 -1.88
N VAL A 112 1.81 12.13 -1.48
CA VAL A 112 0.37 12.39 -1.53
C VAL A 112 -0.23 12.26 -0.14
N SER A 113 -1.20 13.10 0.16
CA SER A 113 -1.89 13.14 1.46
C SER A 113 -3.40 13.14 1.37
N GLN A 114 -3.98 13.39 0.19
CA GLN A 114 -5.43 13.38 0.01
C GLN A 114 -5.89 12.01 -0.49
N GLY A 115 -6.88 11.41 0.17
CA GLY A 115 -7.51 10.16 -0.29
C GLY A 115 -8.03 10.27 -1.73
N ALA A 116 -8.54 11.45 -2.14
CA ALA A 116 -8.97 11.71 -3.51
C ALA A 116 -7.87 11.58 -4.58
N SER A 117 -6.59 11.66 -4.19
CA SER A 117 -5.45 11.43 -5.09
C SER A 117 -5.12 9.95 -5.27
N ILE A 118 -5.67 9.08 -4.43
CA ILE A 118 -5.29 7.68 -4.31
C ILE A 118 -6.55 6.83 -4.54
N PRO A 119 -6.87 6.45 -5.78
CA PRO A 119 -7.98 5.55 -6.03
C PRO A 119 -7.83 4.21 -5.29
N LEU A 120 -6.64 3.60 -5.36
CA LEU A 120 -6.40 2.25 -4.83
C LEU A 120 -5.02 2.16 -4.17
N VAL A 121 -5.00 1.50 -3.02
CA VAL A 121 -3.78 0.98 -2.38
C VAL A 121 -3.87 -0.55 -2.31
N ILE A 122 -2.75 -1.24 -2.54
CA ILE A 122 -2.63 -2.67 -2.30
C ILE A 122 -1.41 -2.91 -1.42
N GLU A 123 -1.59 -3.66 -0.34
CA GLU A 123 -0.50 -4.20 0.47
C GLU A 123 -0.43 -5.72 0.31
N VAL A 124 0.76 -6.24 0.08
CA VAL A 124 1.02 -7.69 0.02
C VAL A 124 1.60 -8.09 1.37
N VAL A 125 0.88 -8.96 2.08
CA VAL A 125 1.18 -9.26 3.47
C VAL A 125 2.51 -9.99 3.58
N SER A 126 3.33 -9.55 4.53
CA SER A 126 4.59 -10.20 4.88
C SER A 126 4.70 -10.43 6.39
N THR A 127 5.91 -10.60 6.92
CA THR A 127 6.12 -10.88 8.35
C THR A 127 5.60 -9.79 9.28
N ASN A 128 5.47 -8.55 8.78
CA ASN A 128 4.90 -7.40 9.48
C ASN A 128 3.37 -7.27 9.33
N TRP A 129 2.66 -8.35 9.00
CA TRP A 129 1.21 -8.37 8.69
C TRP A 129 0.29 -7.57 9.62
N ARG A 130 0.66 -7.41 10.91
CA ARG A 130 -0.13 -6.61 11.85
C ARG A 130 -0.24 -5.16 11.40
N ASP A 131 0.80 -4.61 10.79
CA ASP A 131 0.80 -3.23 10.32
C ASP A 131 -0.21 -3.05 9.19
N ASP A 132 -0.21 -3.98 8.23
CA ASP A 132 -1.11 -3.95 7.06
C ASP A 132 -2.58 -4.06 7.47
N TYR A 133 -2.91 -5.01 8.38
CA TYR A 133 -4.28 -5.22 8.85
C TYR A 133 -4.74 -4.27 9.98
N HIS A 134 -3.86 -3.43 10.52
CA HIS A 134 -4.22 -2.52 11.62
C HIS A 134 -3.83 -1.07 11.34
N PHE A 135 -2.54 -0.75 11.46
CA PHE A 135 -2.10 0.64 11.46
C PHE A 135 -2.27 1.29 10.09
N LYS A 136 -1.80 0.63 9.03
CA LYS A 136 -1.93 1.13 7.67
C LYS A 136 -3.39 1.15 7.23
N PHE A 137 -4.13 0.07 7.51
CA PHE A 137 -5.57 0.00 7.25
C PHE A 137 -6.33 1.20 7.83
N ALA A 138 -6.16 1.48 9.12
CA ALA A 138 -6.84 2.59 9.79
C ALA A 138 -6.41 3.95 9.25
N ASP A 139 -5.14 4.11 8.89
CA ASP A 139 -4.64 5.35 8.30
C ASP A 139 -5.22 5.59 6.90
N PHE A 140 -5.30 4.55 6.07
CA PHE A 140 -5.91 4.64 4.74
C PHE A 140 -7.41 4.92 4.82
N GLU A 141 -8.12 4.31 5.78
CA GLU A 141 -9.54 4.58 6.06
C GLU A 141 -9.75 6.04 6.45
N GLN A 142 -8.99 6.50 7.44
CA GLN A 142 -9.06 7.88 7.93
C GLN A 142 -8.70 8.91 6.85
N MET A 143 -7.81 8.56 5.92
CA MET A 143 -7.47 9.39 4.77
C MET A 143 -8.61 9.50 3.74
N GLY A 144 -9.62 8.63 3.82
CA GLY A 144 -10.70 8.56 2.84
C GLY A 144 -10.25 7.96 1.50
N ILE A 145 -9.30 7.02 1.53
CA ILE A 145 -8.90 6.29 0.32
C ILE A 145 -10.08 5.39 -0.09
N PRO A 146 -10.58 5.45 -1.34
CA PRO A 146 -11.82 4.74 -1.70
C PRO A 146 -11.74 3.22 -1.64
N GLU A 147 -10.57 2.65 -1.94
CA GLU A 147 -10.39 1.20 -2.00
C GLU A 147 -8.98 0.81 -1.52
N CYS A 148 -8.91 -0.21 -0.67
CA CYS A 148 -7.65 -0.81 -0.20
C CYS A 148 -7.73 -2.32 -0.35
N TRP A 149 -6.68 -2.96 -0.88
CA TRP A 149 -6.59 -4.41 -0.95
C TRP A 149 -5.50 -4.91 -0.02
N ILE A 150 -5.76 -6.03 0.65
CA ILE A 150 -4.77 -6.77 1.43
C ILE A 150 -4.64 -8.17 0.83
N ALA A 151 -3.48 -8.47 0.27
CA ALA A 151 -3.20 -9.76 -0.36
C ALA A 151 -2.37 -10.65 0.57
N ASP A 152 -3.03 -11.57 1.27
CA ASP A 152 -2.41 -12.45 2.26
C ASP A 152 -2.20 -13.85 1.70
N TYR A 153 -1.18 -13.99 0.87
CA TYR A 153 -0.88 -15.23 0.14
C TYR A 153 -0.36 -16.35 1.04
N ALA A 154 0.32 -16.00 2.14
CA ALA A 154 0.91 -16.95 3.09
C ALA A 154 0.03 -17.22 4.33
N ALA A 155 -1.20 -16.71 4.34
CA ALA A 155 -2.17 -16.87 5.43
C ALA A 155 -1.61 -16.45 6.81
N LEU A 156 -0.88 -15.34 6.86
CA LEU A 156 -0.20 -14.86 8.07
C LEU A 156 -1.16 -14.12 9.00
N GLY A 157 -2.13 -13.40 8.43
CA GLY A 157 -3.13 -12.60 9.14
C GLY A 157 -3.84 -13.35 10.27
N GLY A 158 -4.34 -12.59 11.25
CA GLY A 158 -5.12 -13.18 12.34
C GLY A 158 -6.38 -13.92 11.84
N LYS A 159 -6.81 -14.97 12.53
CA LYS A 159 -8.00 -15.77 12.16
C LYS A 159 -9.27 -14.95 11.91
N LYS A 160 -9.42 -13.83 12.64
CA LYS A 160 -10.54 -12.89 12.45
C LYS A 160 -10.57 -12.21 11.08
N PHE A 161 -9.43 -12.16 10.39
CA PHE A 161 -9.29 -11.53 9.07
C PHE A 161 -9.36 -12.55 7.94
N ILE A 162 -8.77 -13.74 8.13
CA ILE A 162 -8.53 -14.73 7.06
C ILE A 162 -9.09 -16.12 7.39
N ALA A 163 -10.17 -16.16 8.19
CA ALA A 163 -10.90 -17.35 8.62
C ALA A 163 -10.15 -18.29 9.61
N ASP A 164 -10.88 -19.33 10.05
CA ASP A 164 -10.37 -20.43 10.87
C ASP A 164 -10.92 -21.76 10.32
N PRO A 165 -10.09 -22.66 9.75
CA PRO A 165 -8.64 -22.55 9.61
C PRO A 165 -8.23 -21.37 8.71
N LYS A 166 -7.03 -20.84 8.98
CA LYS A 166 -6.46 -19.75 8.16
C LYS A 166 -6.19 -20.26 6.75
N GLN A 167 -6.44 -19.42 5.75
CA GLN A 167 -6.14 -19.70 4.35
C GLN A 167 -5.75 -18.44 3.59
N PRO A 168 -5.06 -18.57 2.43
CA PRO A 168 -4.74 -17.43 1.59
C PRO A 168 -6.00 -16.63 1.24
N THR A 169 -5.96 -15.31 1.43
CA THR A 169 -7.15 -14.46 1.33
C THR A 169 -6.80 -13.12 0.67
N ILE A 170 -7.62 -12.70 -0.29
CA ILE A 170 -7.63 -11.32 -0.78
C ILE A 170 -8.76 -10.60 -0.04
N SER A 171 -8.43 -9.53 0.68
CA SER A 171 -9.42 -8.65 1.30
C SER A 171 -9.56 -7.38 0.47
N VAL A 172 -10.75 -7.09 -0.04
CA VAL A 172 -11.06 -5.78 -0.65
C VAL A 172 -11.83 -4.95 0.36
N CYS A 173 -11.27 -3.79 0.69
CA CYS A 173 -11.79 -2.86 1.67
C CYS A 173 -12.33 -1.65 0.89
N GLN A 174 -13.65 -1.55 0.78
CA GLN A 174 -14.33 -0.44 0.10
C GLN A 174 -14.76 0.60 1.11
N LEU A 175 -14.41 1.87 0.90
CA LEU A 175 -14.86 2.94 1.78
C LEU A 175 -16.34 3.24 1.52
N VAL A 176 -17.18 3.08 2.55
CA VAL A 176 -18.61 3.38 2.50
C VAL A 176 -18.94 4.34 3.62
N GLY A 177 -19.14 5.61 3.27
CA GLY A 177 -19.21 6.68 4.26
C GLY A 177 -17.80 6.98 4.79
N ASP A 178 -17.60 6.76 6.07
CA ASP A 178 -16.37 7.00 6.82
C ASP A 178 -15.65 5.72 7.28
N GLU A 179 -16.20 4.54 6.96
CA GLU A 179 -15.65 3.24 7.35
C GLU A 179 -15.46 2.31 6.15
N TYR A 180 -14.43 1.47 6.22
CA TYR A 180 -14.20 0.41 5.25
C TYR A 180 -15.13 -0.78 5.49
N GLN A 181 -15.84 -1.18 4.45
CA GLN A 181 -16.50 -2.47 4.36
C GLN A 181 -15.55 -3.47 3.71
N VAL A 182 -15.21 -4.52 4.46
CA VAL A 182 -14.25 -5.54 4.02
C VAL A 182 -15.00 -6.74 3.45
N THR A 183 -14.64 -7.14 2.23
CA THR A 183 -15.08 -8.38 1.60
C THR A 183 -13.87 -9.27 1.32
N ASN A 184 -13.95 -10.52 1.75
CA ASN A 184 -12.88 -11.50 1.58
C ASN A 184 -13.17 -12.41 0.38
N PHE A 185 -12.14 -12.71 -0.40
CA PHE A 185 -12.17 -13.58 -1.57
C PHE A 185 -11.11 -14.66 -1.42
N VAL A 186 -11.50 -15.91 -1.68
CA VAL A 186 -10.64 -17.09 -1.57
C VAL A 186 -10.83 -17.99 -2.79
N ASP A 187 -9.88 -18.88 -3.05
CA ASP A 187 -9.96 -19.85 -4.15
C ASP A 187 -10.45 -19.21 -5.48
N HIS A 188 -11.54 -19.74 -6.06
CA HIS A 188 -12.06 -19.33 -7.36
C HIS A 188 -12.98 -18.11 -7.30
N ASP A 189 -13.12 -17.47 -6.14
CA ASP A 189 -13.93 -16.26 -6.00
C ASP A 189 -13.40 -15.15 -6.92
N LEU A 190 -14.30 -14.54 -7.70
CA LEU A 190 -13.98 -13.35 -8.48
C LEU A 190 -13.86 -12.15 -7.56
N ILE A 191 -12.71 -11.48 -7.60
CA ILE A 191 -12.47 -10.25 -6.84
C ILE A 191 -13.39 -9.16 -7.38
N ILE A 192 -14.22 -8.61 -6.51
CA ILE A 192 -15.12 -7.51 -6.84
C ILE A 192 -14.48 -6.20 -6.42
N SER A 193 -14.13 -5.37 -7.41
CA SER A 193 -13.54 -4.04 -7.23
C SER A 193 -14.52 -2.96 -7.68
N PRO A 194 -14.94 -2.06 -6.78
CA PRO A 194 -15.69 -0.85 -7.15
C PRO A 194 -14.99 0.01 -8.21
N ILE A 195 -13.67 0.14 -8.16
CA ILE A 195 -12.88 0.92 -9.14
C ILE A 195 -12.79 0.20 -10.48
N PHE A 196 -12.74 -1.13 -10.47
CA PHE A 196 -12.66 -1.96 -11.67
C PHE A 196 -13.85 -2.95 -11.76
N PRO A 197 -15.08 -2.49 -12.08
CA PRO A 197 -16.28 -3.34 -12.03
C PRO A 197 -16.29 -4.54 -12.98
N ASN A 198 -15.42 -4.53 -13.99
CA ASN A 198 -15.30 -5.61 -14.99
C ASN A 198 -14.02 -6.44 -14.80
N LEU A 199 -13.33 -6.29 -13.65
CA LEU A 199 -12.16 -7.08 -13.33
C LEU A 199 -12.51 -8.57 -13.33
N LYS A 200 -11.83 -9.33 -14.19
CA LYS A 200 -11.94 -10.79 -14.26
C LYS A 200 -10.67 -11.40 -13.69
N LEU A 201 -10.56 -11.38 -12.36
CA LEU A 201 -9.44 -11.91 -11.60
C LEU A 201 -9.97 -12.67 -10.40
N THR A 202 -9.54 -13.91 -10.21
CA THR A 202 -9.86 -14.68 -9.00
C THR A 202 -8.77 -14.57 -7.95
N ALA A 203 -9.08 -14.84 -6.69
CA ALA A 203 -8.08 -14.90 -5.62
C ALA A 203 -7.00 -15.96 -5.91
N GLN A 204 -7.39 -17.14 -6.39
CA GLN A 204 -6.48 -18.21 -6.79
C GLN A 204 -5.50 -17.75 -7.87
N GLN A 205 -5.96 -17.01 -8.89
CA GLN A 205 -5.07 -16.49 -9.93
C GLN A 205 -4.02 -15.51 -9.42
N VAL A 206 -4.30 -14.80 -8.32
CA VAL A 206 -3.30 -14.00 -7.63
C VAL A 206 -2.28 -14.91 -6.99
N PHE A 207 -2.70 -15.89 -6.19
CA PHE A 207 -1.79 -16.76 -5.45
C PHE A 207 -1.04 -17.76 -6.32
N ASP A 208 -1.59 -18.16 -7.47
CA ASP A 208 -0.90 -18.99 -8.46
C ASP A 208 0.24 -18.25 -9.17
N SER A 209 0.39 -16.93 -8.97
CA SER A 209 1.48 -16.18 -9.58
C SER A 209 2.85 -16.47 -8.95
N VAL A 210 2.90 -17.27 -7.89
CA VAL A 210 4.13 -17.68 -7.18
C VAL A 210 4.32 -19.20 -7.14
N LEU A 211 3.53 -19.94 -7.90
CA LEU A 211 3.57 -21.41 -7.98
C LEU A 211 4.39 -21.90 -9.18
#